data_AF-A0A2E5E211-F1
#
_entry.id   AF-A0A2E5E211-F1
#
_cell.length_a   1.000
_cell.length_b   1.000
_cell.length_c   1.000
_cell.angle_alpha   90.00
_cell.angle_beta   90.00
_cell.angle_gamma   90.00
#
_symmetry.space_group_name_H-M   'P 1'
#
loop_
_entity.id
_entity.type
_entity.pdbx_description
1 polymer ?
#
loop_
_entity_poly.entity_id
_entity_poly.type
_entity_poly.pdbx_seq_one_letter_code
_entity_poly.pdbx_strand_id
1 'polypeptide(L)'
;MAQPSASAHCQIPCGIYDDPARIAGLKEDAATIRKAVVSLKEMMGPQDHSHGEAGDLLMFNQGSRWVLAKDQHAQMIQDVASYYFLTQRVKAVPAGEEGHDTYMAQLAGFHRILVAAMKCKQTVDLKNVDELDAAIAAVAGWYTK
;
A
#
# COMPACT_ATOMS: atom_id res chain seq x y z
N MET A 1 -12.19 26.46 -8.71
CA MET A 1 -13.08 25.73 -7.81
C MET A 1 -12.23 24.68 -7.11
N ALA A 2 -12.05 24.81 -5.79
CA ALA A 2 -11.25 23.87 -5.02
C ALA A 2 -12.00 22.53 -4.94
N GLN A 3 -11.39 21.46 -5.42
CA GLN A 3 -11.87 20.11 -5.13
C GLN A 3 -11.82 19.94 -3.60
N PRO A 4 -12.90 19.48 -2.95
CA PRO A 4 -12.81 19.13 -1.54
C PRO A 4 -11.84 17.95 -1.45
N SER A 5 -10.67 18.19 -0.88
CA SER A 5 -9.81 17.12 -0.40
C SER A 5 -10.61 16.41 0.69
N ALA A 6 -11.26 15.30 0.32
CA ALA A 6 -11.92 14.42 1.27
C ALA A 6 -10.84 13.82 2.18
N SER A 7 -10.53 14.56 3.26
CA SER A 7 -9.83 14.10 4.45
C SER A 7 -10.35 12.70 4.76
N ALA A 8 -9.45 11.75 4.97
CA ALA A 8 -9.68 10.33 5.21
C ALA A 8 -10.97 10.06 6.00
N HIS A 9 -12.08 10.02 5.24
CA HIS A 9 -13.44 9.56 5.48
C HIS A 9 -13.82 9.37 6.96
N CYS A 10 -14.44 10.43 7.48
CA CYS A 10 -14.69 10.86 8.86
C CYS A 10 -15.26 9.89 9.91
N GLN A 11 -15.29 8.56 9.68
CA GLN A 11 -15.87 7.53 10.55
C GLN A 11 -17.35 7.76 10.93
N ILE A 12 -17.97 8.78 10.34
CA ILE A 12 -19.40 9.08 10.43
C ILE A 12 -20.05 8.38 9.24
N PRO A 13 -21.29 7.85 9.38
CA PRO A 13 -22.04 7.27 8.28
C PRO A 13 -22.49 8.35 7.28
N CYS A 14 -21.53 8.97 6.58
CA CYS A 14 -21.77 10.06 5.64
C CYS A 14 -22.21 9.55 4.26
N GLY A 15 -22.02 8.26 3.96
CA GLY A 15 -22.41 7.64 2.69
C GLY A 15 -21.58 8.08 1.48
N ILE A 16 -20.51 8.86 1.69
CA ILE A 16 -19.66 9.38 0.62
C ILE A 16 -18.48 8.42 0.41
N TYR A 17 -18.55 7.66 -0.68
CA TYR A 17 -17.52 6.69 -1.04
C TYR A 17 -17.07 6.91 -2.49
N ASP A 18 -15.77 6.75 -2.73
CA ASP A 18 -15.13 6.76 -4.03
C ASP A 18 -14.11 5.62 -4.03
N ASP A 19 -14.64 4.40 -4.09
CA ASP A 19 -13.82 3.20 -4.04
C ASP A 19 -12.81 3.13 -5.19
N PRO A 20 -13.16 3.52 -6.45
CA PRO A 20 -12.19 3.58 -7.53
C PRO A 20 -11.01 4.49 -7.25
N ALA A 21 -11.23 5.69 -6.70
CA ALA A 21 -10.14 6.57 -6.32
C ALA A 21 -9.27 5.99 -5.19
N ARG A 22 -9.87 5.29 -4.21
CA ARG A 22 -9.10 4.63 -3.15
C ARG A 22 -8.26 3.47 -3.69
N ILE A 23 -8.80 2.66 -4.59
CA ILE A 23 -8.03 1.61 -5.26
C ILE A 23 -6.90 2.20 -6.12
N ALA A 24 -7.14 3.31 -6.83
CA ALA A 24 -6.10 3.99 -7.58
C ALA A 24 -4.97 4.49 -6.67
N GLY A 25 -5.31 5.09 -5.52
CA GLY A 25 -4.34 5.51 -4.51
C GLY A 25 -3.49 4.34 -3.96
N LEU A 26 -4.11 3.20 -3.66
CA LEU A 26 -3.37 2.00 -3.24
C LEU A 26 -2.33 1.57 -4.30
N LYS A 27 -2.70 1.62 -5.59
CA LYS A 27 -1.79 1.30 -6.71
C LYS A 27 -0.66 2.31 -6.84
N GLU A 28 -0.94 3.59 -6.65
CA GLU A 28 0.08 4.65 -6.68
C GLU A 28 1.10 4.51 -5.53
N ASP A 29 0.62 4.20 -4.33
CA ASP A 29 1.47 3.92 -3.17
C ASP A 29 2.34 2.67 -3.42
N ALA A 30 1.76 1.60 -3.97
CA ALA A 30 2.50 0.38 -4.30
C ALA A 30 3.58 0.63 -5.39
N ALA A 31 3.27 1.44 -6.40
CA ALA A 31 4.24 1.85 -7.42
C ALA A 31 5.40 2.67 -6.81
N THR A 32 5.11 3.53 -5.82
CA THR A 32 6.14 4.29 -5.11
C THR A 32 7.04 3.39 -4.27
N ILE A 33 6.47 2.41 -3.58
CA ILE A 33 7.22 1.36 -2.86
C ILE A 33 8.13 0.60 -3.83
N ARG A 34 7.62 0.19 -5.00
CA ARG A 34 8.41 -0.50 -6.03
C ARG A 34 9.62 0.33 -6.45
N LYS A 35 9.40 1.60 -6.74
CA LYS A 35 10.47 2.53 -7.12
C LYS A 35 11.53 2.66 -6.03
N ALA A 36 11.12 2.79 -4.77
CA ALA A 36 12.03 2.86 -3.63
C ALA A 36 12.89 1.59 -3.49
N VAL A 37 12.28 0.40 -3.60
CA VAL A 37 13.00 -0.89 -3.52
C VAL A 37 14.00 -1.06 -4.66
N VAL A 38 13.63 -0.70 -5.89
CA VAL A 38 14.54 -0.74 -7.04
C VAL A 38 15.71 0.24 -6.83
N SER A 39 15.41 1.47 -6.41
CA SER A 39 16.44 2.50 -6.21
C SER A 39 17.43 2.10 -5.12
N LEU A 40 16.94 1.50 -4.01
CA LEU A 40 17.80 0.97 -2.95
C LEU A 40 18.72 -0.15 -3.45
N LYS A 41 18.20 -1.07 -4.28
CA LYS A 41 19.00 -2.15 -4.86
C LYS A 41 20.07 -1.65 -5.82
N GLU A 42 19.73 -0.67 -6.66
CA GLU A 42 20.66 -0.05 -7.60
C GLU A 42 21.77 0.71 -6.86
N MET A 43 21.42 1.46 -5.82
CA MET A 43 22.37 2.20 -4.99
C MET A 43 23.27 1.30 -4.14
N MET A 44 22.79 0.14 -3.72
CA MET A 44 23.55 -0.78 -2.84
C MET A 44 24.13 -1.99 -3.59
N GLY A 45 24.05 -2.00 -4.92
CA GLY A 45 24.70 -3.00 -5.77
C GLY A 45 26.24 -2.93 -5.69
N PRO A 46 26.96 -3.72 -6.49
CA PRO A 46 28.42 -3.61 -6.58
C PRO A 46 28.78 -2.19 -7.04
N GLN A 47 29.18 -1.34 -6.09
CA GLN A 47 29.59 0.03 -6.38
C GLN A 47 31.10 0.05 -6.65
N ASP A 48 31.48 0.85 -7.63
CA ASP A 48 32.83 1.37 -7.69
C ASP A 48 32.96 2.41 -6.56
N HIS A 49 33.70 2.12 -5.50
CA HIS A 49 33.91 3.03 -4.36
C HIS A 49 34.78 4.26 -4.73
N SER A 50 34.81 4.66 -6.00
CA SER A 50 35.57 5.80 -6.53
C SER A 50 35.02 7.15 -6.09
N HIS A 51 33.88 7.19 -5.38
CA HIS A 51 33.15 8.41 -5.03
C HIS A 51 33.67 9.12 -3.77
N GLY A 52 34.56 8.46 -3.00
CA GLY A 52 35.11 8.98 -1.75
C GLY A 52 34.08 9.19 -0.64
N GLU A 53 34.56 9.60 0.53
CA GLU A 53 33.75 9.72 1.77
C GLU A 53 32.49 10.58 1.59
N ALA A 54 32.61 11.73 0.93
CA ALA A 54 31.48 12.63 0.70
C ALA A 54 30.40 11.99 -0.20
N GLY A 55 30.80 11.19 -1.19
CA GLY A 55 29.89 10.45 -2.06
C GLY A 55 29.16 9.35 -1.29
N ASP A 56 29.88 8.58 -0.47
CA ASP A 56 29.29 7.52 0.36
C ASP A 56 28.25 8.07 1.34
N LEU A 57 28.55 9.19 2.00
CA LEU A 57 27.61 9.87 2.91
C LEU A 57 26.35 10.38 2.18
N LEU A 58 26.49 10.87 0.95
CA LEU A 58 25.36 11.29 0.12
C LEU A 58 24.47 10.09 -0.26
N MET A 59 25.08 8.97 -0.65
CA MET A 59 24.34 7.74 -0.95
C MET A 59 23.61 7.20 0.28
N PHE A 60 24.24 7.24 1.47
CA PHE A 60 23.60 6.88 2.72
C PHE A 60 22.37 7.75 3.04
N ASN A 61 22.48 9.07 2.84
CA ASN A 61 21.35 9.99 3.02
C ASN A 61 20.20 9.63 2.07
N GLN A 62 20.51 9.43 0.79
CA GLN A 62 19.51 9.09 -0.22
C GLN A 62 18.85 7.72 0.05
N GLY A 63 19.61 6.74 0.54
CA GLY A 63 19.08 5.43 0.93
C GLY A 63 18.12 5.56 2.12
N SER A 64 18.49 6.36 3.12
CA SER A 64 17.62 6.65 4.27
C SER A 64 16.29 7.29 3.84
N ARG A 65 16.32 8.21 2.86
CA ARG A 65 15.10 8.82 2.30
C ARG A 65 14.21 7.80 1.60
N TRP A 66 14.79 6.86 0.85
CA TRP A 66 14.03 5.80 0.20
C TRP A 66 13.39 4.82 1.19
N VAL A 67 14.10 4.48 2.27
CA VAL A 67 13.54 3.67 3.37
C VAL A 67 12.38 4.41 4.04
N LEU A 68 12.52 5.69 4.35
CA LEU A 68 11.44 6.47 4.95
C LEU A 68 10.22 6.57 4.01
N ALA A 69 10.46 6.83 2.72
CA ALA A 69 9.39 6.93 1.72
C ALA A 69 8.62 5.61 1.60
N LYS A 70 9.30 4.47 1.42
CA LYS A 70 8.61 3.18 1.28
C LYS A 70 7.80 2.84 2.54
N ASP A 71 8.30 3.18 3.73
CA ASP A 71 7.62 2.92 4.99
C ASP A 71 6.36 3.77 5.15
N GLN A 72 6.44 5.05 4.76
CA GLN A 72 5.29 5.95 4.77
C GLN A 72 4.19 5.49 3.80
N HIS A 73 4.54 5.15 2.55
CA HIS A 73 3.56 4.67 1.56
C HIS A 73 2.96 3.32 1.96
N ALA A 74 3.75 2.41 2.53
CA ALA A 74 3.22 1.16 3.05
C ALA A 74 2.27 1.39 4.25
N GLN A 75 2.50 2.42 5.08
CA GLN A 75 1.57 2.81 6.13
C GLN A 75 0.26 3.37 5.55
N MET A 76 0.33 4.24 4.54
CA MET A 76 -0.86 4.80 3.86
C MET A 76 -1.75 3.69 3.29
N ILE A 77 -1.15 2.67 2.67
CA ILE A 77 -1.87 1.47 2.21
C ILE A 77 -2.58 0.76 3.38
N GLN A 78 -1.88 0.56 4.50
CA GLN A 78 -2.46 -0.10 5.66
C GLN A 78 -3.61 0.70 6.26
N ASP A 79 -3.49 2.03 6.32
CA ASP A 79 -4.53 2.91 6.83
C ASP A 79 -5.77 2.90 5.94
N VAL A 80 -5.60 2.95 4.61
CA VAL A 80 -6.73 2.87 3.67
C VAL A 80 -7.39 1.48 3.74
N ALA A 81 -6.61 0.40 3.69
CA ALA A 81 -7.16 -0.95 3.79
C ALA A 81 -7.92 -1.17 5.11
N SER A 82 -7.39 -0.67 6.22
CA SER A 82 -8.00 -0.83 7.54
C SER A 82 -9.21 0.09 7.72
N TYR A 83 -9.01 1.40 7.61
CA TYR A 83 -10.04 2.37 7.97
C TYR A 83 -11.08 2.61 6.89
N TYR A 84 -10.72 2.48 5.61
CA TYR A 84 -11.67 2.68 4.52
C TYR A 84 -12.39 1.38 4.20
N PHE A 85 -11.62 0.36 3.87
CA PHE A 85 -12.23 -0.85 3.37
C PHE A 85 -12.75 -1.74 4.48
N LEU A 86 -11.89 -2.23 5.37
CA LEU A 86 -12.26 -3.22 6.38
C LEU A 86 -13.30 -2.70 7.38
N THR A 87 -13.20 -1.44 7.83
CA THR A 87 -14.11 -0.92 8.85
C THR A 87 -15.36 -0.26 8.29
N GLN A 88 -15.34 0.28 7.06
CA GLN A 88 -16.48 1.04 6.52
C GLN A 88 -17.14 0.41 5.28
N ARG A 89 -16.36 -0.20 4.38
CA ARG A 89 -16.89 -0.74 3.13
C ARG A 89 -17.31 -2.20 3.23
N VAL A 90 -16.50 -3.05 3.85
CA VAL A 90 -16.80 -4.47 4.03
C VAL A 90 -18.00 -4.60 4.98
N LYS A 91 -19.03 -5.34 4.55
CA LYS A 91 -20.23 -5.58 5.34
C LYS A 91 -20.12 -6.92 6.04
N ALA A 92 -20.28 -6.92 7.36
CA ALA A 92 -20.32 -8.14 8.14
C ALA A 92 -21.57 -8.95 7.78
N VAL A 93 -21.38 -10.24 7.50
CA VAL A 93 -22.45 -11.18 7.18
C VAL A 93 -22.31 -12.38 8.13
N PRO A 94 -23.34 -12.71 8.94
CA PRO A 94 -23.32 -13.88 9.81
C PRO A 94 -23.06 -15.19 9.08
N ALA A 95 -22.50 -16.17 9.80
CA ALA A 95 -22.26 -17.49 9.25
C ALA A 95 -23.59 -18.17 8.87
N GLY A 96 -23.64 -18.73 7.66
CA GLY A 96 -24.84 -19.37 7.12
C GLY A 96 -25.79 -18.43 6.38
N GLU A 97 -25.55 -17.12 6.38
CA GLU A 97 -26.31 -16.16 5.58
C GLU A 97 -25.71 -16.00 4.17
N GLU A 98 -26.58 -15.62 3.22
CA GLU A 98 -26.17 -15.36 1.84
C GLU A 98 -25.12 -14.23 1.80
N GLY A 99 -24.02 -14.47 1.09
CA GLY A 99 -22.91 -13.51 0.98
C GLY A 99 -21.81 -13.65 2.04
N HIS A 100 -21.94 -14.59 3.00
CA HIS A 100 -20.89 -14.84 3.99
C HIS A 100 -19.54 -15.19 3.35
N ASP A 101 -19.53 -16.01 2.29
CA ASP A 101 -18.30 -16.38 1.58
C ASP A 101 -17.62 -15.16 0.94
N THR A 102 -18.39 -14.24 0.38
CA THR A 102 -17.87 -12.99 -0.18
C THR A 102 -17.28 -12.10 0.92
N TYR A 103 -17.96 -11.99 2.06
CA TYR A 103 -17.45 -11.28 3.23
C TYR A 103 -16.10 -11.85 3.70
N MET A 104 -15.99 -13.18 3.83
CA MET A 104 -14.75 -13.86 4.19
C MET A 104 -13.64 -13.66 3.15
N ALA A 105 -13.98 -13.71 1.85
CA ALA A 105 -13.03 -13.44 0.77
C ALA A 105 -12.49 -12.00 0.81
N GLN A 106 -13.36 -11.02 1.09
CA GLN A 106 -12.95 -9.62 1.26
C GLN A 106 -12.01 -9.43 2.47
N LEU A 107 -12.34 -10.02 3.62
CA LEU A 107 -11.49 -9.98 4.80
C LEU A 107 -10.10 -10.56 4.51
N ALA A 108 -10.04 -11.73 3.88
CA ALA A 108 -8.79 -12.37 3.50
C ALA A 108 -8.00 -11.52 2.49
N GLY A 109 -8.68 -10.94 1.49
CA GLY A 109 -8.07 -10.08 0.47
C GLY A 109 -7.42 -8.82 1.07
N PHE A 110 -8.12 -8.10 1.95
CA PHE A 110 -7.55 -6.93 2.61
C PHE A 110 -6.48 -7.30 3.65
N HIS A 111 -6.62 -8.41 4.37
CA HIS A 111 -5.56 -8.89 5.25
C HIS A 111 -4.27 -9.19 4.46
N ARG A 112 -4.38 -9.78 3.28
CA ARG A 112 -3.26 -10.02 2.37
C ARG A 112 -2.55 -8.72 1.99
N ILE A 113 -3.29 -7.65 1.68
CA ILE A 113 -2.73 -6.30 1.45
C ILE A 113 -1.96 -5.80 2.68
N LEU A 114 -2.55 -5.90 3.88
CA LEU A 114 -1.93 -5.43 5.13
C LEU A 114 -0.59 -6.11 5.40
N VAL A 115 -0.53 -7.44 5.21
CA VAL A 115 0.68 -8.24 5.42
C VAL A 115 1.73 -7.94 4.36
N ALA A 116 1.35 -7.86 3.08
CA ALA A 116 2.27 -7.55 1.99
C ALA A 116 2.89 -6.14 2.15
N ALA A 117 2.09 -5.15 2.52
CA ALA A 117 2.57 -3.79 2.81
C ALA A 117 3.57 -3.78 3.98
N MET A 118 3.27 -4.50 5.07
CA MET A 118 4.20 -4.65 6.19
C MET A 118 5.53 -5.29 5.76
N LYS A 119 5.51 -6.33 4.92
CA LYS A 119 6.73 -6.95 4.40
C LYS A 119 7.56 -6.00 3.52
N CYS A 120 6.90 -5.11 2.78
CA CYS A 120 7.58 -4.05 2.04
C CYS A 120 8.29 -3.03 2.96
N LYS A 121 7.78 -2.80 4.19
CA LYS A 121 8.49 -2.01 5.21
C LYS A 121 9.74 -2.71 5.74
N GLN A 122 9.68 -4.03 5.88
CA GLN A 122 10.75 -4.78 6.53
C GLN A 122 11.88 -5.18 5.58
N THR A 123 11.65 -5.16 4.26
CA THR A 123 12.56 -5.78 3.28
C THR A 123 12.74 -4.94 2.02
N VAL A 124 13.69 -5.35 1.18
CA VAL A 124 13.90 -4.86 -0.18
C VAL A 124 13.65 -5.97 -1.23
N ASP A 125 12.90 -7.00 -0.88
CA ASP A 125 12.55 -8.07 -1.82
C ASP A 125 11.39 -7.63 -2.72
N LEU A 126 11.61 -7.67 -4.04
CA LEU A 126 10.58 -7.29 -5.02
C LEU A 126 9.39 -8.25 -5.00
N LYS A 127 9.58 -9.50 -4.54
CA LYS A 127 8.48 -10.46 -4.40
C LYS A 127 7.38 -9.96 -3.46
N ASN A 128 7.73 -9.21 -2.42
CA ASN A 128 6.74 -8.64 -1.51
C ASN A 128 5.95 -7.50 -2.17
N VAL A 129 6.57 -6.78 -3.10
CA VAL A 129 5.92 -5.73 -3.88
C VAL A 129 5.01 -6.35 -4.95
N ASP A 130 5.45 -7.41 -5.62
CA ASP A 130 4.64 -8.18 -6.57
C ASP A 130 3.39 -8.77 -5.89
N GLU A 131 3.57 -9.30 -4.68
CA GLU A 131 2.47 -9.80 -3.85
C GLU A 131 1.49 -8.70 -3.44
N LEU A 132 2.00 -7.50 -3.11
CA LEU A 132 1.17 -6.34 -2.79
C LEU A 132 0.33 -5.91 -4.01
N ASP A 133 0.95 -5.81 -5.20
CA ASP A 133 0.25 -5.48 -6.44
C ASP A 133 -0.84 -6.52 -6.77
N ALA A 134 -0.52 -7.81 -6.63
CA ALA A 134 -1.48 -8.88 -6.86
C ALA A 134 -2.65 -8.85 -5.86
N ALA A 135 -2.38 -8.54 -4.58
CA ALA A 135 -3.42 -8.42 -3.57
C ALA A 135 -4.33 -7.22 -3.84
N ILE A 136 -3.78 -6.07 -4.23
CA ILE A 136 -4.55 -4.87 -4.62
C ILE A 136 -5.41 -5.16 -5.86
N ALA A 137 -4.86 -5.84 -6.86
CA ALA A 137 -5.61 -6.22 -8.06
C ALA A 137 -6.78 -7.17 -7.73
N ALA A 138 -6.58 -8.13 -6.82
CA ALA A 138 -7.63 -9.04 -6.40
C ALA A 138 -8.79 -8.28 -5.73
N VAL A 139 -8.49 -7.34 -4.81
CA VAL A 139 -9.57 -6.60 -4.13
C VAL A 139 -10.28 -5.60 -5.04
N ALA A 140 -9.58 -5.05 -6.05
CA ALA A 140 -10.14 -4.12 -7.00
C ALA A 140 -11.39 -4.68 -7.72
N GLY A 141 -11.46 -6.00 -7.97
CA GLY A 141 -12.61 -6.64 -8.61
C GLY A 141 -13.95 -6.43 -7.89
N TRP A 142 -13.93 -6.12 -6.59
CA TRP A 142 -15.15 -5.79 -5.83
C TRP A 142 -15.57 -4.32 -5.90
N TYR A 143 -14.66 -3.43 -6.31
CA TYR A 143 -14.78 -1.98 -6.09
C TYR A 143 -14.57 -1.13 -7.35
N THR A 144 -14.02 -1.69 -8.41
CA THR A 144 -13.84 -1.03 -9.70
C THR A 144 -14.62 -1.82 -10.76
N LYS A 145 -15.83 -1.37 -11.04
CA LYS A 145 -16.64 -1.81 -12.19
C LYS A 145 -16.82 -0.63 -13.14
#